data_AF-M7WN86-F1
#
_entry.id   AF-M7WN86-F1
#
_cell.length_a   1.000
_cell.length_b   1.000
_cell.length_c   1.000
_cell.angle_alpha   90.00
_cell.angle_beta   90.00
_cell.angle_gamma   90.00
#
_symmetry.space_group_name_H-M   'P 1'
#
loop_
_entity.id
_entity.type
_entity.pdbx_description
1 polymer ?
#
loop_
_entity_poly.entity_id
_entity_poly.type
_entity_poly.pdbx_seq_one_letter_code
_entity_poly.pdbx_strand_id
1 'polypeptide(L)' 'MSVPTNIEGKKTKLLLIGGTGDGKSSLGNFILKKNAFDVNDNPNPVVKPTMGFYGEGDRSDIFVIDTPGLLDSSEMDE' A
#
# COMPACT_ATOMS: atom_id res chain seq x y z
N MET A 1 22.22 -19.27 25.88
CA MET A 1 21.10 -19.70 25.03
C MET A 1 20.21 -18.50 24.82
N SER A 2 20.13 -17.98 23.60
CA SER A 2 19.27 -16.85 23.28
C SER A 2 17.83 -17.33 23.35
N VAL A 3 17.04 -16.73 24.23
CA VAL A 3 15.60 -17.00 24.28
C VAL A 3 15.02 -16.49 22.95
N PRO A 4 14.29 -17.31 22.18
CA PRO A 4 13.54 -16.79 21.05
C PRO A 4 12.47 -15.88 21.64
N THR A 5 12.71 -14.58 21.57
CA THR A 5 11.70 -13.59 21.94
C THR A 5 10.71 -13.61 20.80
N ASN A 6 9.61 -14.33 21.00
CA ASN A 6 8.45 -14.24 20.14
C ASN A 6 7.82 -12.86 20.43
N ILE A 7 8.46 -11.80 19.89
CA ILE A 7 7.86 -10.48 19.80
C ILE A 7 6.80 -10.65 18.73
N GLU A 8 5.64 -11.16 19.12
CA GLU A 8 4.45 -11.08 18.30
C GLU A 8 4.04 -9.60 18.30
N GLY A 9 4.81 -8.79 17.56
CA GLY A 9 4.55 -7.38 17.34
C GLY A 9 3.13 -7.25 16.79
N LYS A 10 2.38 -6.30 17.34
CA LYS A 10 0.99 -6.06 16.93
C LYS A 10 0.96 -5.83 15.42
N LYS A 11 0.41 -6.80 14.68
CA LYS A 11 0.23 -6.67 13.24
C LYS A 11 -0.70 -5.48 12.95
N THR A 12 -0.23 -4.56 12.11
CA THR A 12 -0.98 -3.35 11.74
C THR A 12 -1.34 -3.42 10.26
N LYS A 13 -2.61 -3.17 9.94
CA LYS A 13 -3.09 -3.05 8.54
C LYS A 13 -3.43 -1.61 8.24
N LEU A 14 -2.87 -1.07 7.16
CA LEU A 14 -3.08 0.30 6.70
C LEU A 14 -3.76 0.27 5.34
N LEU A 15 -4.91 0.93 5.20
CA LEU A 15 -5.59 1.14 3.93
C LEU A 15 -5.30 2.56 3.45
N LEU A 16 -4.76 2.70 2.24
CA LEU A 16 -4.46 3.99 1.63
C LEU A 16 -5.58 4.36 0.66
N ILE A 17 -6.19 5.53 0.87
CA ILE A 17 -7.30 6.06 0.05
C ILE A 17 -6.98 7.48 -0.39
N GLY A 18 -7.53 7.90 -1.54
CA GLY A 18 -7.23 9.20 -2.18
C GLY A 18 -7.44 9.14 -3.69
N GLY A 19 -7.37 10.29 -4.37
CA GLY A 19 -7.47 10.42 -5.82
C GLY A 19 -6.28 9.81 -6.58
N THR A 20 -6.42 9.70 -7.90
CA THR A 20 -5.30 9.33 -8.77
C THR A 20 -4.28 10.46 -8.80
N GLY A 21 -3.00 10.10 -8.64
CA GLY A 21 -1.90 11.07 -8.51
C GLY A 21 -1.58 11.51 -7.08
N ASP A 22 -2.41 11.21 -6.07
CA ASP A 22 -2.18 11.60 -4.66
C ASP A 22 -1.00 10.87 -3.98
N GLY A 23 -0.23 10.08 -4.72
CA GLY A 23 0.99 9.44 -4.21
C GLY A 23 0.76 8.25 -3.27
N LYS A 24 -0.43 7.65 -3.25
CA LYS A 24 -0.76 6.48 -2.40
C LYS A 24 0.25 5.34 -2.53
N SER A 25 0.53 4.90 -3.75
CA SER A 25 1.48 3.82 -4.03
C SER A 25 2.91 4.18 -3.60
N SER A 26 3.34 5.43 -3.83
CA SER A 26 4.64 5.95 -3.40
C SER A 26 4.76 5.97 -1.87
N LEU A 27 3.73 6.43 -1.17
CA LEU A 27 3.67 6.38 0.30
C LEU A 27 3.68 4.93 0.81
N GLY A 28 2.97 4.02 0.13
CA GLY A 28 2.99 2.60 0.44
C GLY A 28 4.41 2.01 0.36
N ASN A 29 5.14 2.28 -0.73
CA ASN A 29 6.53 1.85 -0.87
C ASN A 29 7.44 2.42 0.23
N PHE A 30 7.26 3.70 0.56
CA PHE A 30 7.99 4.35 1.65
C PHE A 30 7.72 3.68 3.01
N ILE A 31 6.46 3.40 3.35
CA ILE A 31 6.08 2.71 4.59
C ILE A 31 6.66 1.29 4.64
N LEU A 32 6.58 0.55 3.54
CA LEU A 32 7.01 -0.84 3.44
C LEU A 32 8.53 -1.01 3.40
N LYS A 33 9.28 0.09 3.20
CA LYS A 33 10.74 0.10 2.95
C LYS A 33 11.15 -0.72 1.72
N LYS A 34 10.26 -0.84 0.72
CA LYS A 34 10.53 -1.56 -0.53
C LYS A 34 9.65 -1.06 -1.67
N ASN A 35 10.06 -1.32 -2.91
CA ASN A 35 9.27 -1.02 -4.11
C ASN A 35 8.27 -2.15 -4.40
N ALA A 36 7.18 -2.21 -3.62
CA ALA A 36 6.14 -3.24 -3.73
C ALA A 36 5.04 -2.89 -4.73
N PHE A 37 4.72 -1.60 -4.83
CA PHE A 37 3.71 -1.07 -5.72
C PHE A 37 4.37 -0.37 -6.90
N ASP A 38 3.86 -0.63 -8.10
CA ASP A 38 4.25 0.14 -9.27
C ASP A 38 3.84 1.60 -9.10
N VAL A 39 4.79 2.48 -9.38
CA VAL A 39 4.66 3.94 -9.39
C VAL A 39 5.11 4.42 -10.76
N ASN A 40 4.31 5.28 -11.38
CA ASN A 40 4.68 5.96 -12.61
C ASN A 40 4.17 7.39 -12.56
N ASP A 41 4.80 8.26 -13.35
CA ASP A 41 4.42 9.67 -13.47
C ASP A 41 3.36 9.90 -14.57
N ASN A 42 2.72 8.82 -15.06
CA ASN A 42 1.72 8.94 -16.12
C ASN A 42 0.43 9.51 -15.51
N PRO A 43 -0.07 10.65 -16.02
CA PRO A 43 -1.31 11.23 -15.53
C PRO A 43 -2.55 10.40 -15.91
N ASN A 44 -2.40 9.45 -16.84
CA ASN A 44 -3.50 8.59 -17.25
C ASN A 44 -3.81 7.53 -16.17
N PRO A 45 -5.09 7.32 -15.83
CA PRO A 45 -5.49 6.26 -14.90
C PRO A 45 -5.02 4.91 -15.43
N VAL A 46 -4.08 4.29 -14.73
CA VAL A 46 -3.80 2.87 -14.93
C VAL A 46 -4.82 2.12 -14.10
N VAL A 47 -5.70 1.34 -14.76
CA VAL A 47 -6.62 0.44 -14.05
C VAL A 47 -5.78 -0.50 -13.21
N LYS A 48 -5.79 -0.28 -11.90
CA LYS A 48 -4.96 -0.99 -10.95
C LYS A 48 -5.88 -1.69 -9.96
N PRO A 49 -5.74 -3.00 -9.72
CA PRO A 49 -6.50 -3.66 -8.67
C PRO A 49 -6.03 -3.19 -7.29
N THR A 50 -6.89 -3.31 -6.28
CA THR A 50 -6.48 -3.18 -4.89
C THR A 50 -5.41 -4.23 -4.58
N MET A 51 -4.26 -3.81 -4.06
CA MET A 51 -3.13 -4.69 -3.75
C MET A 51 -2.64 -4.46 -2.33
N GLY A 52 -2.02 -5.47 -1.71
CA GLY A 52 -1.41 -5.28 -0.40
C GLY A 52 -0.22 -6.18 -0.12
N PHE A 53 0.74 -5.64 0.64
CA PHE A 53 2.03 -6.27 0.91
C PHE A 53 2.51 -6.00 2.33
N TYR A 54 3.32 -6.90 2.87
CA TYR A 54 4.05 -6.70 4.13
C TYR A 54 5.36 -5.94 3.92
N GLY A 55 5.76 -5.16 4.92
CA GLY A 55 7.03 -4.42 4.91
C GLY A 55 8.25 -5.32 5.14
N GLU A 56 9.43 -4.73 5.03
CA GLU A 56 10.71 -5.39 5.28
C GLU A 56 11.34 -4.96 6.61
N GLY A 57 12.18 -5.83 7.18
CA GLY A 57 12.92 -5.55 8.42
C GLY A 57 11.99 -5.22 9.60
N ASP A 58 12.21 -4.07 10.22
CA ASP A 58 11.41 -3.52 11.32
C ASP A 58 9.97 -3.13 10.92
N ARG A 59 9.59 -3.31 9.65
CA ARG A 59 8.23 -3.10 9.12
C ARG A 59 7.51 -4.40 8.77
N SER A 60 8.06 -5.57 9.10
CA SER A 60 7.46 -6.87 8.76
C SER A 60 6.08 -7.12 9.40
N ASP A 61 5.73 -6.36 10.42
CA ASP A 61 4.43 -6.37 11.11
C ASP A 61 3.38 -5.43 10.48
N ILE A 62 3.78 -4.58 9.52
CA ILE A 62 2.88 -3.65 8.81
C ILE A 62 2.48 -4.26 7.46
N PHE A 63 1.17 -4.31 7.21
CA PHE A 63 0.57 -4.65 5.93
C PHE A 63 -0.09 -3.41 5.34
N VAL A 64 0.35 -2.95 4.18
CA VAL A 64 -0.22 -1.79 3.49
C VAL A 64 -1.09 -2.26 2.34
N ILE A 65 -2.27 -1.68 2.20
CA ILE A 65 -3.23 -1.90 1.13
C ILE A 65 -3.35 -0.61 0.31
N ASP A 66 -3.00 -0.69 -0.96
CA ASP A 66 -3.11 0.39 -1.94
C ASP A 66 -4.37 0.19 -2.78
N THR A 67 -5.12 1.27 -3.03
CA THR A 67 -6.42 1.24 -3.71
C THR A 67 -6.38 2.03 -5.03
N PRO A 68 -7.32 1.77 -5.96
CA PRO A 68 -7.65 2.70 -7.03
C PRO A 68 -7.94 4.12 -6.51
N GLY A 69 -7.89 5.11 -7.40
CA GLY A 69 -8.39 6.46 -7.15
C GLY A 69 -9.89 6.45 -6.89
N LEU A 70 -10.33 7.22 -5.89
CA LEU A 70 -11.75 7.29 -5.51
C LEU A 70 -12.69 7.77 -6.63
N LEU A 71 -12.15 8.48 -7.63
CA LEU A 71 -12.87 9.01 -8.77
C LEU A 71 -12.53 8.29 -10.08
N ASP A 72 -11.84 7.15 -10.01
CA ASP A 72 -11.48 6.35 -11.20
C ASP A 72 -12.66 5.56 -11.78
N SER A 73 -13.87 5.71 -11.21
CA SER A 73 -15.08 5.12 -11.77
C SER A 73 -15.45 5.81 -13.08
N SER A 74 -15.34 5.07 -14.18
CA SER A 74 -16.08 5.35 -15.42
C SER A 74 -17.55 4.90 -15.35
N GLU A 75 -18.10 4.68 -14.15
CA GLU A 75 -19.51 4.34 -13.94
C GLU A 75 -19.99 5.01 -12.63
N MET A 76 -20.16 6.33 -12.68
CA MET A 76 -21.35 6.94 -12.06
C MET A 76 -22.40 7.04 -13.17
N ASP A 77 -22.75 5.90 -13.76
CA ASP A 77 -24.00 5.81 -14.51
C ASP A 77 -25.07 5.42 -13.48
N GLU A 78 -26.04 6.32 -13.30
CA GLU A 78 -27.25 6.12 -12.49
C GLU A 78 -28.04 4.87 -12.90
#